data_AF-A0A395LKK4-F1
#
_entry.id   AF-A0A395LKK4-F1
#
_cell.length_a   1.000
_cell.length_b   1.000
_cell.length_c   1.000
_cell.angle_alpha   90.00
_cell.angle_beta   90.00
_cell.angle_gamma   90.00
#
_symmetry.space_group_name_H-M   'P 1'
#
loop_
_entity.id
_entity.type
_entity.pdbx_description
1 polymer ?
#
loop_
_entity_poly.entity_id
_entity_poly.type
_entity_poly.pdbx_seq_one_letter_code
_entity_poly.pdbx_strand_id
1 'polypeptide(L)'
;MIASPLPAEERPIEEREGAITPGALADIRAACRPVVMRGLASDWPAVAAARESDAAIVRYIVEGGVTRPVVAIAAPPSEQGRFFYKPDLTGLNFAKGQGHLQAFLEDLLRAGTLPDAPAMAVQSEPVPELLPAFARDNRLDLLPGVEPRIWIGNRIVVAPHFDIKENIAVCVAGQRRFTLFPPDQTGNLYPGPFELTPAGTPVSMVDIDDPDLAAFPRFADAMEHACEATLDPGDAIYIPYGWWHGVRSLSPVSILVNYWWTQGQPQGIGSPYDALLHAILALRHLPPEQRAAWRGLLDYYVFDESGAAGAHLPDHAKGVLGPPSPGLFDRIRGLIRSALQPRG
;
A
#
# COMPACT_ATOMS: atom_id res chain seq x y z
N MET A 1 -15.26 12.90 -32.66
CA MET A 1 -14.82 11.50 -32.83
C MET A 1 -14.33 11.05 -31.48
N ILE A 2 -15.07 10.13 -30.87
CA ILE A 2 -14.81 9.63 -29.52
C ILE A 2 -13.58 8.73 -29.65
N ALA A 3 -12.48 9.11 -29.01
CA ALA A 3 -11.30 8.26 -28.96
C ALA A 3 -11.71 6.96 -28.27
N SER A 4 -11.58 5.85 -28.99
CA SER A 4 -11.72 4.52 -28.42
C SER A 4 -10.70 4.39 -27.27
N PRO A 5 -11.07 3.87 -26.08
CA PRO A 5 -10.09 3.60 -25.05
C PRO A 5 -9.09 2.61 -25.65
N LEU A 6 -7.80 2.98 -25.63
CA LEU A 6 -6.73 2.06 -25.96
C LEU A 6 -6.87 0.88 -24.99
N PRO A 7 -7.04 -0.37 -25.46
CA PRO A 7 -6.81 -1.49 -24.58
C PRO A 7 -5.33 -1.45 -24.23
N ALA A 8 -5.01 -1.08 -22.99
CA ALA A 8 -3.70 -1.41 -22.45
C ALA A 8 -3.58 -2.92 -22.61
N GLU A 9 -2.63 -3.41 -23.43
CA GLU A 9 -2.29 -4.84 -23.42
C GLU A 9 -2.01 -5.18 -21.96
N GLU A 10 -2.90 -5.96 -21.34
CA GLU A 10 -2.77 -6.41 -19.96
C GLU A 10 -1.42 -7.12 -19.87
N ARG A 11 -0.43 -6.46 -19.26
CA ARG A 11 0.87 -7.08 -19.04
C ARG A 11 0.71 -7.98 -17.82
N PRO A 12 0.80 -9.30 -17.97
CA PRO A 12 0.65 -10.19 -16.84
C PRO A 12 1.80 -9.95 -15.86
N ILE A 13 1.48 -9.99 -14.58
CA ILE A 13 2.48 -10.08 -13.52
C ILE A 13 3.12 -11.47 -13.58
N GLU A 14 4.43 -11.59 -13.27
CA GLU A 14 5.07 -12.90 -13.13
C GLU A 14 4.31 -13.74 -12.11
N GLU A 15 3.96 -14.98 -12.49
CA GLU A 15 3.27 -15.91 -11.61
C GLU A 15 4.20 -17.05 -11.21
N ARG A 16 4.11 -17.46 -9.94
CA ARG A 16 4.77 -18.63 -9.39
C ARG A 16 3.76 -19.55 -8.76
N GLU A 17 3.84 -20.82 -9.14
CA GLU A 17 3.04 -21.89 -8.58
C GLU A 17 3.86 -22.73 -7.60
N GLY A 18 3.17 -23.36 -6.65
CA GLY A 18 3.79 -24.24 -5.66
C GLY A 18 4.34 -23.52 -4.44
N ALA A 19 5.04 -24.27 -3.58
CA ALA A 19 5.53 -23.77 -2.30
C ALA A 19 6.66 -22.75 -2.49
N ILE A 20 6.48 -21.55 -1.94
CA ILE A 20 7.51 -20.50 -1.93
C ILE A 20 8.38 -20.68 -0.69
N THR A 21 9.67 -20.99 -0.91
CA THR A 21 10.64 -21.09 0.18
C THR A 21 11.16 -19.71 0.59
N PRO A 22 11.74 -19.55 1.80
CA PRO A 22 12.40 -18.29 2.19
C PRO A 22 13.49 -17.84 1.20
N GLY A 23 14.23 -18.78 0.60
CA GLY A 23 15.22 -18.48 -0.44
C GLY A 23 14.57 -17.93 -1.71
N ALA A 24 13.49 -18.57 -2.17
CA ALA A 24 12.73 -18.07 -3.32
C ALA A 24 12.11 -16.69 -3.06
N LEU A 25 11.65 -16.41 -1.83
CA LEU A 25 11.19 -15.08 -1.45
C LEU A 25 12.34 -14.05 -1.48
N ALA A 26 13.54 -14.42 -1.05
CA ALA A 26 14.70 -13.52 -1.15
C ALA A 26 15.00 -13.15 -2.61
N ASP A 27 14.91 -14.10 -3.53
CA ASP A 27 15.09 -13.87 -4.97
C ASP A 27 13.99 -12.96 -5.55
N ILE A 28 12.73 -13.21 -5.18
CA ILE A 28 11.58 -12.35 -5.56
C ILE A 28 11.83 -10.90 -5.11
N ARG A 29 12.26 -10.72 -3.87
CA ARG A 29 12.52 -9.40 -3.29
C ARG A 29 13.69 -8.71 -3.99
N ALA A 30 14.77 -9.44 -4.28
CA ALA A 30 15.94 -8.90 -4.98
C ALA A 30 15.63 -8.44 -6.41
N ALA A 31 14.62 -9.03 -7.06
CA ALA A 31 14.18 -8.62 -8.39
C ALA A 31 13.44 -7.27 -8.42
N CYS A 32 12.97 -6.78 -7.25
CA CYS A 32 12.24 -5.51 -7.11
C CYS A 32 11.04 -5.37 -8.08
N ARG A 33 10.35 -6.47 -8.37
CA ARG A 33 9.19 -6.54 -9.27
C ARG A 33 8.03 -7.29 -8.61
N PRO A 34 6.77 -6.96 -8.96
CA PRO A 34 5.61 -7.69 -8.45
C PRO A 34 5.62 -9.15 -8.92
N VAL A 35 5.15 -10.05 -8.05
CA VAL A 35 5.02 -11.49 -8.34
C VAL A 35 3.73 -12.00 -7.71
N VAL A 36 2.93 -12.72 -8.49
CA VAL A 36 1.78 -13.50 -7.98
C VAL A 36 2.26 -14.87 -7.54
N MET A 37 1.85 -15.29 -6.35
CA MET A 37 2.12 -16.60 -5.77
C MET A 37 0.80 -17.37 -5.69
N ARG A 38 0.55 -18.21 -6.69
CA ARG A 38 -0.71 -18.95 -6.82
C ARG A 38 -0.83 -20.00 -5.73
N GLY A 39 -1.97 -19.98 -5.04
CA GLY A 39 -2.31 -20.92 -3.99
C GLY A 39 -1.43 -20.88 -2.74
N LEU A 40 -0.65 -19.82 -2.50
CA LEU A 40 0.27 -19.67 -1.36
C LEU A 40 -0.38 -19.98 0.00
N ALA A 41 -1.66 -19.63 0.15
CA ALA A 41 -2.44 -19.80 1.38
C ALA A 41 -3.65 -20.73 1.16
N SER A 42 -3.60 -21.63 0.18
CA SER A 42 -4.73 -22.53 -0.13
C SER A 42 -5.09 -23.50 0.99
N ASP A 43 -4.17 -23.74 1.92
CA ASP A 43 -4.32 -24.60 3.08
C ASP A 43 -4.93 -23.88 4.30
N TRP A 44 -5.12 -22.56 4.24
CA TRP A 44 -5.73 -21.79 5.32
C TRP A 44 -7.18 -22.21 5.56
N PRO A 45 -7.59 -22.50 6.81
CA PRO A 45 -8.99 -22.77 7.14
C PRO A 45 -9.94 -21.65 6.73
N ALA A 46 -9.51 -20.38 6.80
CA ALA A 46 -10.31 -19.26 6.33
C ALA A 46 -10.54 -19.31 4.81
N VAL A 47 -9.53 -19.70 4.03
CA VAL A 47 -9.67 -19.85 2.57
C VAL A 47 -10.60 -21.01 2.24
N ALA A 48 -10.52 -22.11 2.98
CA ALA A 48 -11.46 -23.23 2.84
C ALA A 48 -12.91 -22.79 3.14
N ALA A 49 -13.14 -22.04 4.22
CA ALA A 49 -14.45 -21.49 4.56
C ALA A 49 -14.95 -20.50 3.49
N ALA A 50 -14.07 -19.66 2.95
CA ALA A 50 -14.42 -18.71 1.89
C ALA A 50 -14.81 -19.39 0.57
N ARG A 51 -14.20 -20.54 0.26
CA ARG A 51 -14.57 -21.36 -0.91
C ARG A 51 -15.92 -22.09 -0.72
N GLU A 52 -16.35 -22.34 0.51
CA GLU A 52 -17.67 -22.90 0.80
C GLU A 52 -18.77 -21.88 0.51
N SER A 53 -18.70 -20.69 1.11
CA SER A 53 -19.59 -19.55 0.83
C SER A 53 -19.17 -18.29 1.59
N ASP A 54 -19.70 -17.14 1.16
CA ASP A 54 -19.61 -15.87 1.89
C ASP A 54 -20.10 -16.00 3.35
N ALA A 55 -21.17 -16.76 3.59
CA ALA A 55 -21.71 -17.01 4.93
C ALA A 55 -20.78 -17.88 5.79
N ALA A 56 -20.08 -18.84 5.18
CA ALA A 56 -19.18 -19.74 5.89
C ALA A 56 -17.92 -19.01 6.39
N ILE A 57 -17.31 -18.12 5.60
CA ILE A 57 -16.18 -17.31 6.07
C ILE A 57 -16.60 -16.30 7.15
N VAL A 58 -17.78 -15.70 7.04
CA VAL A 58 -18.32 -14.83 8.10
C VAL A 58 -18.49 -15.61 9.40
N ARG A 59 -19.11 -16.80 9.34
CA ARG A 59 -19.27 -17.69 10.49
C ARG A 59 -17.91 -18.05 11.11
N TYR A 60 -16.93 -18.44 10.29
CA TYR A 60 -15.57 -18.75 10.73
C TYR A 60 -14.93 -17.61 11.53
N ILE A 61 -15.05 -16.36 11.06
CA ILE A 61 -14.51 -15.18 11.76
C ILE A 61 -15.23 -14.92 13.07
N VAL A 62 -16.57 -14.98 13.08
CA VAL A 62 -17.38 -14.70 14.26
C VAL A 62 -17.17 -15.76 15.35
N GLU A 63 -17.17 -17.04 14.99
CA GLU A 63 -16.92 -18.16 15.92
C GLU A 63 -15.50 -18.15 16.49
N GLY A 64 -14.52 -17.61 15.74
CA GLY A 64 -13.15 -17.40 16.20
C GLY A 64 -13.01 -16.36 17.32
N GLY A 65 -14.05 -15.56 17.57
CA GLY A 65 -14.09 -14.57 18.63
C GLY A 65 -13.45 -13.24 18.25
N VAL A 66 -14.30 -12.22 18.08
CA VAL A 66 -13.88 -10.82 17.89
C VAL A 66 -13.62 -10.19 19.25
N THR A 67 -12.45 -9.59 19.43
CA THR A 67 -12.00 -9.10 20.75
C THR A 67 -12.32 -7.63 21.01
N ARG A 68 -12.50 -6.82 19.96
CA ARG A 68 -12.71 -5.37 20.08
C ARG A 68 -13.55 -4.78 18.94
N PRO A 69 -14.08 -3.56 19.11
CA PRO A 69 -14.71 -2.81 18.02
C PRO A 69 -13.72 -2.49 16.89
N VAL A 70 -14.28 -2.20 15.72
CA VAL A 70 -13.58 -1.78 14.51
C VAL A 70 -14.09 -0.43 14.02
N VAL A 71 -13.28 0.24 13.20
CA VAL A 71 -13.73 1.40 12.42
C VAL A 71 -14.02 0.94 11.00
N ALA A 72 -15.25 1.15 10.56
CA ALA A 72 -15.69 0.91 9.20
C ALA A 72 -15.87 2.23 8.45
N ILE A 73 -15.70 2.16 7.13
CA ILE A 73 -16.07 3.22 6.19
C ILE A 73 -17.21 2.77 5.29
N ALA A 74 -18.04 3.73 4.88
CA ALA A 74 -19.07 3.49 3.90
C ALA A 74 -19.27 4.68 2.96
N ALA A 75 -19.57 4.38 1.69
CA ALA A 75 -19.93 5.35 0.66
C ALA A 75 -21.27 4.95 0.03
N PRO A 76 -22.09 5.93 -0.39
CA PRO A 76 -23.36 5.62 -1.03
C PRO A 76 -23.17 4.91 -2.38
N PRO A 77 -24.17 4.17 -2.88
CA PRO A 77 -24.08 3.46 -4.16
C PRO A 77 -23.71 4.36 -5.36
N SER A 78 -24.04 5.66 -5.29
CA SER A 78 -23.67 6.65 -6.30
C SER A 78 -22.16 6.80 -6.52
N GLU A 79 -21.34 6.45 -5.52
CA GLU A 79 -19.87 6.47 -5.62
C GLU A 79 -19.30 5.20 -6.27
N GLN A 80 -20.15 4.23 -6.64
CA GLN A 80 -19.79 3.02 -7.38
C GLN A 80 -18.61 2.24 -6.76
N GLY A 81 -18.59 2.14 -5.42
CA GLY A 81 -17.53 1.41 -4.71
C GLY A 81 -16.24 2.20 -4.49
N ARG A 82 -16.09 3.41 -5.04
CA ARG A 82 -14.84 4.17 -5.00
C ARG A 82 -14.73 5.02 -3.74
N PHE A 83 -13.79 4.69 -2.87
CA PHE A 83 -13.44 5.53 -1.72
C PHE A 83 -12.44 6.62 -2.14
N PHE A 84 -12.88 7.86 -2.23
CA PHE A 84 -12.12 8.93 -2.88
C PHE A 84 -12.42 10.32 -2.29
N TYR A 85 -11.93 11.35 -2.97
CA TYR A 85 -12.23 12.76 -2.68
C TYR A 85 -13.63 13.15 -3.16
N LYS A 86 -14.22 14.15 -2.51
CA LYS A 86 -15.30 14.93 -3.11
C LYS A 86 -14.77 15.69 -4.34
N PRO A 87 -15.63 16.06 -5.31
CA PRO A 87 -15.19 16.76 -6.51
C PRO A 87 -14.39 18.06 -6.29
N ASP A 88 -14.64 18.75 -5.18
CA ASP A 88 -13.95 20.00 -4.81
C ASP A 88 -12.68 19.79 -3.95
N LEU A 89 -12.32 18.53 -3.66
CA LEU A 89 -11.19 18.12 -2.83
C LEU A 89 -11.22 18.66 -1.38
N THR A 90 -12.37 19.15 -0.90
CA THR A 90 -12.50 19.68 0.48
C THR A 90 -12.72 18.59 1.52
N GLY A 91 -12.98 17.36 1.08
CA GLY A 91 -13.22 16.23 1.95
C GLY A 91 -13.26 14.91 1.17
N LEU A 92 -13.62 13.85 1.88
CA LEU A 92 -13.74 12.50 1.33
C LEU A 92 -15.22 12.20 1.01
N ASN A 93 -15.46 11.33 0.04
CA ASN A 93 -16.82 10.93 -0.40
C ASN A 93 -17.45 9.83 0.49
N PHE A 94 -16.78 9.45 1.58
CA PHE A 94 -17.21 8.38 2.48
C PHE A 94 -17.25 8.84 3.94
N ALA A 95 -18.08 8.17 4.74
CA ALA A 95 -18.20 8.37 6.17
C ALA A 95 -17.44 7.29 6.95
N LYS A 96 -17.01 7.60 8.18
CA LYS A 96 -16.42 6.67 9.14
C LYS A 96 -17.42 6.40 10.26
N GLY A 97 -17.48 5.15 10.72
CA GLY A 97 -18.29 4.72 11.87
C GLY A 97 -17.57 3.66 12.69
N GLN A 98 -17.82 3.62 14.00
CA GLN A 98 -17.26 2.60 14.88
C GLN A 98 -18.35 1.62 15.31
N GLY A 99 -18.03 0.33 15.35
CA GLY A 99 -19.00 -0.70 15.72
C GLY A 99 -18.39 -2.09 15.95
N HIS A 100 -19.25 -3.07 16.18
CA HIS A 100 -18.84 -4.46 16.32
C HIS A 100 -18.61 -5.10 14.95
N LEU A 101 -17.48 -5.82 14.79
CA LEU A 101 -17.17 -6.48 13.52
C LEU A 101 -18.24 -7.49 13.10
N GLN A 102 -18.84 -8.21 14.05
CA GLN A 102 -19.92 -9.15 13.74
C GLN A 102 -21.10 -8.46 13.04
N ALA A 103 -21.57 -7.32 13.57
CA ALA A 103 -22.65 -6.55 12.96
C ALA A 103 -22.26 -6.05 11.56
N PHE A 104 -21.02 -5.59 11.39
CA PHE A 104 -20.50 -5.21 10.07
C PHE A 104 -20.50 -6.37 9.07
N LEU A 105 -20.11 -7.58 9.49
CA LEU A 105 -20.11 -8.77 8.63
C LEU A 105 -21.54 -9.21 8.26
N GLU A 106 -22.49 -9.11 9.19
CA GLU A 106 -23.92 -9.36 8.91
C GLU A 106 -24.47 -8.33 7.91
N ASP A 107 -24.11 -7.06 8.06
CA ASP A 107 -24.45 -6.01 7.10
C ASP A 107 -23.83 -6.26 5.73
N LEU A 108 -22.58 -6.75 5.69
CA LEU A 108 -21.88 -7.08 4.46
C LEU A 108 -22.58 -8.20 3.68
N LEU A 109 -23.03 -9.26 4.37
CA LEU A 109 -23.83 -10.33 3.76
C LEU A 109 -25.16 -9.81 3.21
N ARG A 110 -25.84 -8.93 3.96
CA ARG A 110 -27.09 -8.31 3.49
C ARG A 110 -26.85 -7.46 2.25
N ALA A 111 -25.81 -6.61 2.28
CA ALA A 111 -25.43 -5.76 1.16
C ALA A 111 -25.14 -6.59 -0.11
N GLY A 112 -24.56 -7.79 0.03
CA GLY A 112 -24.28 -8.68 -1.11
C GLY A 112 -25.50 -9.16 -1.90
N THR A 113 -26.71 -9.02 -1.34
CA THR A 113 -27.98 -9.37 -2.03
C THR A 113 -28.64 -8.19 -2.72
N LEU A 114 -28.12 -6.96 -2.51
CA LEU A 114 -28.64 -5.75 -3.12
C LEU A 114 -28.01 -5.51 -4.50
N PRO A 115 -28.79 -5.07 -5.51
CA PRO A 115 -28.23 -4.68 -6.80
C PRO A 115 -27.33 -3.44 -6.69
N ASP A 116 -27.74 -2.47 -5.86
CA ASP A 116 -27.02 -1.21 -5.61
C ASP A 116 -26.53 -1.16 -4.16
N ALA A 117 -25.60 -2.06 -3.83
CA ALA A 117 -25.03 -2.12 -2.50
C ALA A 117 -24.19 -0.86 -2.19
N PRO A 118 -24.27 -0.28 -0.98
CA PRO A 118 -23.32 0.74 -0.56
C PRO A 118 -21.91 0.13 -0.49
N ALA A 119 -20.89 0.94 -0.76
CA ALA A 119 -19.51 0.52 -0.55
C ALA A 119 -19.26 0.40 0.96
N MET A 120 -18.67 -0.70 1.41
CA MET A 120 -18.40 -0.93 2.84
C MET A 120 -17.01 -1.53 3.03
N ALA A 121 -16.23 -1.00 3.97
CA ALA A 121 -14.93 -1.57 4.29
C ALA A 121 -14.52 -1.37 5.76
N VAL A 122 -13.89 -2.38 6.33
CA VAL A 122 -13.01 -2.31 7.50
C VAL A 122 -11.58 -2.41 6.98
N GLN A 123 -10.76 -1.43 7.34
CA GLN A 123 -9.47 -1.21 6.71
C GLN A 123 -8.32 -1.39 7.71
N SER A 124 -7.37 -2.25 7.36
CA SER A 124 -6.08 -2.35 8.05
C SER A 124 -6.20 -2.62 9.54
N GLU A 125 -6.94 -3.66 9.94
CA GLU A 125 -7.02 -4.04 11.35
C GLU A 125 -5.90 -5.04 11.71
N PRO A 126 -5.13 -4.83 12.79
CA PRO A 126 -4.19 -5.82 13.31
C PRO A 126 -4.90 -7.13 13.65
N VAL A 127 -4.56 -8.21 12.94
CA VAL A 127 -5.25 -9.50 13.10
C VAL A 127 -5.00 -10.12 14.47
N PRO A 128 -3.77 -10.14 15.03
CA PRO A 128 -3.55 -10.75 16.35
C PRO A 128 -4.34 -10.08 17.47
N GLU A 129 -4.58 -8.77 17.37
CA GLU A 129 -5.39 -8.04 18.34
C GLU A 129 -6.87 -8.30 18.15
N LEU A 130 -7.38 -8.21 16.91
CA LEU A 130 -8.82 -8.25 16.60
C LEU A 130 -9.39 -9.68 16.55
N LEU A 131 -8.63 -10.61 15.96
CA LEU A 131 -9.01 -11.99 15.63
C LEU A 131 -7.89 -12.98 16.00
N PRO A 132 -7.61 -13.19 17.30
CA PRO A 132 -6.48 -14.02 17.74
C PRO A 132 -6.57 -15.48 17.28
N ALA A 133 -7.77 -16.06 17.20
CA ALA A 133 -7.96 -17.40 16.65
C ALA A 133 -7.62 -17.45 15.14
N PHE A 134 -8.08 -16.45 14.38
CA PHE A 134 -7.73 -16.32 12.96
C PHE A 134 -6.20 -16.23 12.79
N ALA A 135 -5.52 -15.39 13.58
CA ALA A 135 -4.07 -15.21 13.51
C ALA A 135 -3.30 -16.50 13.80
N ARG A 136 -3.80 -17.32 14.74
CA ARG A 136 -3.22 -18.61 15.09
C ARG A 136 -3.39 -19.65 13.98
N ASP A 137 -4.57 -19.69 13.36
CA ASP A 137 -4.97 -20.78 12.45
C ASP A 137 -4.63 -20.49 10.98
N ASN A 138 -4.43 -19.22 10.61
CA ASN A 138 -4.14 -18.77 9.23
C ASN A 138 -2.78 -18.07 9.18
N ARG A 139 -1.72 -18.84 9.42
CA ARG A 139 -0.36 -18.31 9.51
C ARG A 139 0.32 -18.34 8.14
N LEU A 140 1.05 -17.26 7.84
CA LEU A 140 1.99 -17.26 6.73
C LEU A 140 3.39 -17.56 7.27
N ASP A 141 3.78 -18.82 7.23
CA ASP A 141 5.10 -19.26 7.75
C ASP A 141 6.29 -18.68 6.99
N LEU A 142 6.05 -18.10 5.81
CA LEU A 142 7.05 -17.37 5.03
C LEU A 142 7.52 -16.08 5.74
N LEU A 143 6.69 -15.51 6.63
CA LEU A 143 6.95 -14.25 7.35
C LEU A 143 6.59 -14.37 8.85
N PRO A 144 7.27 -15.24 9.63
CA PRO A 144 6.83 -15.60 10.98
C PRO A 144 6.94 -14.47 12.02
N GLY A 145 7.67 -13.40 11.72
CA GLY A 145 7.84 -12.23 12.59
C GLY A 145 7.13 -10.97 12.12
N VAL A 146 6.32 -11.05 11.06
CA VAL A 146 5.57 -9.90 10.52
C VAL A 146 4.11 -10.04 10.91
N GLU A 147 3.59 -9.04 11.61
CA GLU A 147 2.19 -9.06 12.04
C GLU A 147 1.23 -8.84 10.86
N PRO A 148 0.21 -9.71 10.68
CA PRO A 148 -0.77 -9.54 9.62
C PRO A 148 -1.77 -8.43 9.92
N ARG A 149 -2.26 -7.82 8.84
CA ARG A 149 -3.39 -6.88 8.86
C ARG A 149 -4.50 -7.37 7.94
N ILE A 150 -5.75 -7.21 8.36
CA ILE A 150 -6.93 -7.67 7.60
C ILE A 150 -7.72 -6.49 7.04
N TRP A 151 -8.25 -6.70 5.84
CA TRP A 151 -9.13 -5.79 5.11
C TRP A 151 -10.38 -6.56 4.72
N ILE A 152 -11.55 -6.05 5.11
CA ILE A 152 -12.83 -6.71 4.90
C ILE A 152 -13.75 -5.72 4.21
N GLY A 153 -14.39 -6.10 3.12
CA GLY A 153 -15.33 -5.22 2.43
C GLY A 153 -16.07 -5.94 1.32
N ASN A 154 -16.75 -5.17 0.47
CA ASN A 154 -17.47 -5.68 -0.70
C ASN A 154 -16.82 -5.19 -2.00
N ARG A 155 -17.62 -4.96 -3.04
CA ARG A 155 -17.19 -4.42 -4.33
C ARG A 155 -16.75 -2.97 -4.19
N ILE A 156 -15.46 -2.78 -4.00
CA ILE A 156 -14.85 -1.48 -3.77
C ILE A 156 -13.63 -1.28 -4.67
N VAL A 157 -13.33 -0.02 -4.94
CA VAL A 157 -12.17 0.42 -5.71
C VAL A 157 -11.30 1.32 -4.83
N VAL A 158 -10.04 0.94 -4.71
CA VAL A 158 -8.99 1.72 -4.06
C VAL A 158 -8.08 2.27 -5.15
N ALA A 159 -8.01 3.59 -5.25
CA ALA A 159 -7.18 4.28 -6.24
C ALA A 159 -5.69 3.91 -6.07
N PRO A 160 -4.89 3.94 -7.16
CA PRO A 160 -3.47 3.65 -7.09
C PRO A 160 -2.76 4.48 -6.02
N HIS A 161 -2.00 3.81 -5.17
CA HIS A 161 -1.16 4.43 -4.15
C HIS A 161 0.08 3.57 -3.93
N PHE A 162 1.05 4.08 -3.17
CA PHE A 162 2.27 3.34 -2.83
C PHE A 162 2.49 3.33 -1.32
N ASP A 163 3.15 2.27 -0.87
CA ASP A 163 3.61 2.13 0.49
C ASP A 163 5.14 2.23 0.55
N ILE A 164 5.65 2.85 1.61
CA ILE A 164 7.07 2.80 2.00
C ILE A 164 7.36 1.55 2.84
N LYS A 165 6.83 0.41 2.38
CA LYS A 165 6.99 -0.94 2.93
C LYS A 165 6.93 -1.96 1.80
N GLU A 166 7.55 -3.11 1.99
CA GLU A 166 7.26 -4.29 1.17
C GLU A 166 5.95 -4.92 1.63
N ASN A 167 5.23 -5.58 0.73
CA ASN A 167 3.94 -6.18 1.03
C ASN A 167 3.80 -7.59 0.44
N ILE A 168 3.25 -8.53 1.21
CA ILE A 168 2.59 -9.72 0.68
C ILE A 168 1.13 -9.62 1.04
N ALA A 169 0.26 -9.61 0.02
CA ALA A 169 -1.18 -9.54 0.18
C ALA A 169 -1.84 -10.84 -0.28
N VAL A 170 -2.49 -11.54 0.64
CA VAL A 170 -3.20 -12.81 0.43
C VAL A 170 -4.69 -12.53 0.23
N CYS A 171 -5.25 -12.99 -0.88
CA CYS A 171 -6.69 -13.01 -1.10
C CYS A 171 -7.31 -14.17 -0.30
N VAL A 172 -8.05 -13.86 0.77
CA VAL A 172 -8.66 -14.87 1.63
C VAL A 172 -10.07 -15.24 1.17
N ALA A 173 -10.86 -14.24 0.78
CA ALA A 173 -12.22 -14.42 0.29
C ALA A 173 -12.51 -13.44 -0.85
N GLY A 174 -13.35 -13.88 -1.79
CA GLY A 174 -13.66 -13.15 -3.01
C GLY A 174 -12.50 -13.11 -4.02
N GLN A 175 -12.66 -12.29 -5.06
CA GLN A 175 -11.62 -12.01 -6.06
C GLN A 175 -11.14 -10.58 -5.93
N ARG A 176 -9.83 -10.38 -6.10
CA ARG A 176 -9.22 -9.05 -6.16
C ARG A 176 -8.34 -8.87 -7.38
N ARG A 177 -8.57 -7.78 -8.10
CA ARG A 177 -7.71 -7.31 -9.19
C ARG A 177 -6.74 -6.26 -8.66
N PHE A 178 -5.47 -6.44 -8.98
CA PHE A 178 -4.40 -5.50 -8.67
C PHE A 178 -3.83 -4.97 -9.97
N THR A 179 -3.77 -3.65 -10.11
CA THR A 179 -3.10 -2.96 -11.22
C THR A 179 -1.92 -2.20 -10.65
N LEU A 180 -0.69 -2.54 -11.02
CA LEU A 180 0.53 -1.98 -10.44
C LEU A 180 1.34 -1.19 -11.45
N PHE A 181 2.06 -0.19 -10.94
CA PHE A 181 2.92 0.69 -11.72
C PHE A 181 4.28 0.85 -11.02
N PRO A 182 5.38 0.88 -11.78
CA PRO A 182 6.70 1.05 -11.18
C PRO A 182 6.85 2.44 -10.54
N PRO A 183 7.74 2.61 -9.54
CA PRO A 183 7.87 3.86 -8.78
C PRO A 183 8.23 5.09 -9.65
N ASP A 184 8.91 4.88 -10.78
CA ASP A 184 9.28 5.94 -11.73
C ASP A 184 8.07 6.55 -12.46
N GLN A 185 6.90 5.91 -12.41
CA GLN A 185 5.64 6.44 -12.96
C GLN A 185 4.92 7.41 -12.03
N THR A 186 5.49 7.73 -10.85
CA THR A 186 4.89 8.67 -9.89
C THR A 186 4.43 9.98 -10.54
N GLY A 187 5.21 10.52 -11.49
CA GLY A 187 4.84 11.75 -12.22
C GLY A 187 3.63 11.60 -13.14
N ASN A 188 3.41 10.40 -13.68
CA ASN A 188 2.38 10.07 -14.66
C ASN A 188 1.05 9.64 -14.02
N LEU A 189 1.07 9.32 -12.72
CA LEU A 189 -0.10 8.91 -11.93
C LEU A 189 -0.84 10.08 -11.25
N TYR A 190 -0.38 11.32 -11.43
CA TYR A 190 -1.01 12.52 -10.86
C TYR A 190 -1.36 12.36 -9.37
N PRO A 191 -0.37 12.23 -8.46
CA PRO A 191 -0.63 12.08 -7.04
C PRO A 191 -1.48 13.21 -6.47
N GLY A 192 -2.43 12.86 -5.63
CA GLY A 192 -3.32 13.78 -4.94
C GLY A 192 -2.63 14.60 -3.84
N PRO A 193 -3.43 15.35 -3.05
CA PRO A 193 -2.94 16.17 -1.95
C PRO A 193 -2.14 15.39 -0.90
N PHE A 194 -1.20 16.07 -0.24
CA PHE A 194 -0.39 15.50 0.85
C PHE A 194 -1.15 15.48 2.18
N GLU A 195 -1.98 16.51 2.43
CA GLU A 195 -2.61 16.78 3.70
C GLU A 195 -3.93 16.02 3.87
N LEU A 196 -4.71 15.92 2.79
CA LEU A 196 -5.96 15.16 2.75
C LEU A 196 -5.73 13.89 1.94
N THR A 197 -5.70 12.76 2.62
CA THR A 197 -5.49 11.45 2.00
C THR A 197 -6.61 10.48 2.39
N PRO A 198 -7.14 9.67 1.46
CA PRO A 198 -8.15 8.66 1.78
C PRO A 198 -7.64 7.60 2.78
N ALA A 199 -6.37 7.23 2.68
CA ALA A 199 -5.79 6.09 3.39
C ALA A 199 -4.37 6.36 3.96
N GLY A 200 -4.00 7.62 4.20
CA GLY A 200 -2.72 7.99 4.84
C GLY A 200 -1.56 8.24 3.86
N THR A 201 -1.75 8.01 2.57
CA THR A 201 -0.79 8.32 1.49
C THR A 201 -1.55 8.97 0.32
N PRO A 202 -0.91 9.88 -0.46
CA PRO A 202 -1.50 10.38 -1.69
C PRO A 202 -1.88 9.24 -2.63
N VAL A 203 -3.09 9.32 -3.17
CA VAL A 203 -3.58 8.39 -4.19
C VAL A 203 -3.52 9.06 -5.56
N SER A 204 -3.48 8.28 -6.63
CA SER A 204 -3.66 8.78 -8.00
C SER A 204 -4.99 9.52 -8.11
N MET A 205 -4.96 10.67 -8.78
CA MET A 205 -6.18 11.42 -9.07
C MET A 205 -7.01 10.79 -10.21
N VAL A 206 -6.43 9.82 -10.93
CA VAL A 206 -7.00 9.23 -12.13
C VAL A 206 -7.79 7.96 -11.81
N ASP A 207 -8.98 7.83 -12.39
CA ASP A 207 -9.70 6.56 -12.41
C ASP A 207 -9.08 5.64 -13.47
N ILE A 208 -8.66 4.43 -13.08
CA ILE A 208 -8.00 3.50 -14.01
C ILE A 208 -8.99 3.04 -15.10
N ASP A 209 -10.26 2.89 -14.73
CA ASP A 209 -11.28 2.31 -15.58
C ASP A 209 -11.91 3.29 -16.57
N ASP A 210 -11.98 4.56 -16.17
CA ASP A 210 -12.52 5.65 -16.97
C ASP A 210 -11.57 6.87 -16.87
N PRO A 211 -10.36 6.78 -17.44
CA PRO A 211 -9.37 7.84 -17.32
C PRO A 211 -9.76 9.05 -18.16
N ASP A 212 -9.91 10.21 -17.52
CA ASP A 212 -9.98 11.49 -18.23
C ASP A 212 -8.61 11.88 -18.77
N LEU A 213 -8.25 11.36 -19.95
CA LEU A 213 -6.98 11.64 -20.61
C LEU A 213 -6.87 13.08 -21.13
N ALA A 214 -7.97 13.85 -21.17
CA ALA A 214 -7.90 15.27 -21.48
C ALA A 214 -7.36 16.05 -20.26
N ALA A 215 -7.79 15.71 -19.05
CA ALA A 215 -7.26 16.28 -17.81
C ALA A 215 -5.90 15.67 -17.41
N PHE A 216 -5.69 14.37 -17.67
CA PHE A 216 -4.55 13.58 -17.21
C PHE A 216 -3.80 12.89 -18.36
N PRO A 217 -3.28 13.63 -19.36
CA PRO A 217 -2.73 13.03 -20.58
C PRO A 217 -1.56 12.07 -20.35
N ARG A 218 -0.73 12.29 -19.32
CA ARG A 218 0.42 11.41 -18.98
C ARG A 218 0.01 10.08 -18.37
N PHE A 219 -1.27 9.89 -18.03
CA PHE A 219 -1.72 8.61 -17.52
C PHE A 219 -1.63 7.51 -18.58
N ALA A 220 -1.73 7.87 -19.86
CA ALA A 220 -1.44 6.95 -20.96
C ALA A 220 -0.02 6.38 -20.85
N ASP A 221 0.98 7.22 -20.55
CA ASP A 221 2.36 6.79 -20.34
C ASP A 221 2.52 5.90 -19.10
N ALA A 222 1.67 6.03 -18.07
CA ALA A 222 1.67 5.10 -16.93
C ALA A 222 1.02 3.75 -17.26
N MET A 223 0.04 3.72 -18.17
CA MET A 223 -0.67 2.49 -18.56
C MET A 223 0.17 1.61 -19.49
N GLU A 224 0.97 2.20 -20.37
CA GLU A 224 2.21 1.53 -20.78
C GLU A 224 3.04 1.33 -19.50
N HIS A 225 3.65 0.22 -19.12
CA HIS A 225 4.30 0.00 -17.79
C HIS A 225 3.37 -0.50 -16.69
N ALA A 226 2.05 -0.35 -16.80
CA ALA A 226 1.14 -1.03 -15.89
C ALA A 226 1.25 -2.56 -16.05
N CYS A 227 1.11 -3.29 -14.95
CA CYS A 227 0.90 -4.73 -14.95
C CYS A 227 -0.30 -5.10 -14.07
N GLU A 228 -1.00 -6.18 -14.43
CA GLU A 228 -2.23 -6.56 -13.75
C GLU A 228 -2.27 -8.05 -13.40
N ALA A 229 -2.91 -8.38 -12.28
CA ALA A 229 -3.37 -9.73 -12.01
C ALA A 229 -4.67 -9.74 -11.20
N THR A 230 -5.49 -10.77 -11.42
CA THR A 230 -6.63 -11.10 -10.55
C THR A 230 -6.24 -12.28 -9.66
N LEU A 231 -6.47 -12.13 -8.35
CA LEU A 231 -6.20 -13.12 -7.32
C LEU A 231 -7.49 -13.83 -6.91
N ASP A 232 -7.45 -15.16 -6.88
CA ASP A 232 -8.49 -16.01 -6.33
C ASP A 232 -8.24 -16.33 -4.85
N PRO A 233 -9.24 -16.83 -4.09
CA PRO A 233 -9.03 -17.24 -2.70
C PRO A 233 -7.86 -18.25 -2.56
N GLY A 234 -6.87 -17.87 -1.76
CA GLY A 234 -5.63 -18.62 -1.52
C GLY A 234 -4.41 -18.07 -2.27
N ASP A 235 -4.60 -17.23 -3.28
CA ASP A 235 -3.49 -16.57 -3.98
C ASP A 235 -2.92 -15.40 -3.18
N ALA A 236 -1.66 -15.10 -3.43
CA ALA A 236 -1.01 -13.93 -2.87
C ALA A 236 -0.27 -13.11 -3.93
N ILE A 237 -0.01 -11.84 -3.65
CA ILE A 237 0.84 -10.99 -4.47
C ILE A 237 1.93 -10.35 -3.60
N TYR A 238 3.17 -10.40 -4.09
CA TYR A 238 4.26 -9.59 -3.57
C TYR A 238 4.25 -8.22 -4.26
N ILE A 239 4.25 -7.15 -3.47
CA ILE A 239 4.34 -5.76 -3.93
C ILE A 239 5.65 -5.19 -3.38
N PRO A 240 6.61 -4.81 -4.25
CA PRO A 240 7.89 -4.27 -3.80
C PRO A 240 7.73 -2.86 -3.21
N TYR A 241 8.71 -2.45 -2.43
CA TYR A 241 8.77 -1.13 -1.82
C TYR A 241 8.56 -0.01 -2.85
N GLY A 242 7.63 0.92 -2.57
CA GLY A 242 7.37 2.10 -3.40
C GLY A 242 6.60 1.84 -4.69
N TRP A 243 6.20 0.60 -5.00
CA TRP A 243 5.36 0.32 -6.16
C TRP A 243 3.95 0.86 -5.94
N TRP A 244 3.44 1.56 -6.97
CA TRP A 244 2.07 2.03 -7.00
C TRP A 244 1.15 0.84 -7.30
N HIS A 245 0.01 0.77 -6.64
CA HIS A 245 -0.96 -0.30 -6.82
C HIS A 245 -2.39 0.19 -6.60
N GLY A 246 -3.24 0.00 -7.61
CA GLY A 246 -4.69 0.11 -7.51
C GLY A 246 -5.30 -1.25 -7.20
N VAL A 247 -6.36 -1.27 -6.39
CA VAL A 247 -6.98 -2.53 -5.96
C VAL A 247 -8.47 -2.47 -6.18
N ARG A 248 -9.02 -3.50 -6.83
CA ARG A 248 -10.44 -3.69 -7.01
C ARG A 248 -10.89 -5.00 -6.40
N SER A 249 -11.83 -4.92 -5.46
CA SER A 249 -12.56 -6.08 -4.97
C SER A 249 -13.74 -6.36 -5.90
N LEU A 250 -13.85 -7.59 -6.41
CA LEU A 250 -14.85 -7.97 -7.43
C LEU A 250 -16.08 -8.69 -6.82
N SER A 251 -15.98 -9.12 -5.56
CA SER A 251 -16.95 -9.99 -4.90
C SER A 251 -17.80 -9.25 -3.87
N PRO A 252 -19.01 -9.76 -3.55
CA PRO A 252 -19.89 -9.19 -2.52
C PRO A 252 -19.25 -9.23 -1.12
N VAL A 253 -18.51 -10.29 -0.81
CA VAL A 253 -17.62 -10.39 0.35
C VAL A 253 -16.20 -10.54 -0.15
N SER A 254 -15.31 -9.70 0.35
CA SER A 254 -13.91 -9.61 -0.05
C SER A 254 -13.02 -9.45 1.18
N ILE A 255 -12.08 -10.37 1.41
CA ILE A 255 -11.20 -10.39 2.59
C ILE A 255 -9.75 -10.54 2.15
N LEU A 256 -8.90 -9.58 2.52
CA LEU A 256 -7.46 -9.58 2.25
C LEU A 256 -6.74 -9.68 3.59
N VAL A 257 -5.69 -10.48 3.65
CA VAL A 257 -4.72 -10.39 4.74
C VAL A 257 -3.39 -10.00 4.13
N ASN A 258 -2.78 -8.94 4.65
CA ASN A 258 -1.50 -8.48 4.16
C ASN A 258 -0.44 -8.39 5.27
N TYR A 259 0.81 -8.50 4.83
CA TYR A 259 1.99 -8.47 5.69
C TYR A 259 2.88 -7.34 5.19
N TRP A 260 3.07 -6.32 6.01
CA TRP A 260 3.90 -5.18 5.68
C TRP A 260 5.18 -5.19 6.50
N TRP A 261 6.33 -5.11 5.84
CA TRP A 261 7.62 -5.04 6.53
C TRP A 261 8.62 -4.16 5.79
N THR A 262 9.71 -3.86 6.48
CA THR A 262 10.91 -3.23 5.91
C THR A 262 12.10 -4.07 6.35
N GLN A 263 12.81 -4.69 5.42
CA GLN A 263 13.99 -5.48 5.72
C GLN A 263 15.25 -4.79 5.20
N GLY A 264 16.32 -4.85 5.99
CA GLY A 264 17.61 -4.22 5.66
C GLY A 264 17.71 -2.75 6.08
N GLN A 265 16.65 -2.12 6.58
CA GLN A 265 16.71 -0.77 7.12
C GLN A 265 17.42 -0.74 8.49
N PRO A 266 18.42 0.13 8.70
CA PRO A 266 19.08 0.27 9.99
C PRO A 266 18.10 0.66 11.10
N GLN A 267 18.26 0.05 12.28
CA GLN A 267 17.44 0.38 13.44
C GLN A 267 17.57 1.85 13.80
N GLY A 268 16.42 2.53 13.91
CA GLY A 268 16.38 3.95 14.26
C GLY A 268 16.67 4.88 13.09
N ILE A 269 16.62 4.44 11.83
CA ILE A 269 16.59 5.33 10.67
C ILE A 269 15.33 6.22 10.68
N GLY A 270 15.39 7.39 10.04
CA GLY A 270 14.26 8.32 9.91
C GLY A 270 13.27 7.94 8.80
N SER A 271 12.10 8.59 8.79
CA SER A 271 11.08 8.43 7.74
C SER A 271 11.52 9.12 6.44
N PRO A 272 11.52 8.43 5.29
CA PRO A 272 11.75 9.05 3.98
C PRO A 272 10.72 10.14 3.64
N TYR A 273 9.48 9.99 4.12
CA TYR A 273 8.42 10.96 3.87
C TYR A 273 8.66 12.28 4.62
N ASP A 274 9.18 12.19 5.85
CA ASP A 274 9.57 13.37 6.62
C ASP A 274 10.70 14.10 5.90
N ALA A 275 11.68 13.37 5.37
CA ALA A 275 12.77 13.95 4.58
C ALA A 275 12.24 14.66 3.32
N LEU A 276 11.27 14.07 2.61
CA LEU A 276 10.62 14.70 1.46
C LEU A 276 9.92 16.01 1.85
N LEU A 277 9.16 16.03 2.95
CA LEU A 277 8.48 17.24 3.42
C LEU A 277 9.47 18.34 3.80
N HIS A 278 10.57 18.00 4.47
CA HIS A 278 11.64 18.96 4.78
C HIS A 278 12.32 19.49 3.51
N ALA A 279 12.55 18.63 2.51
CA ALA A 279 13.10 19.06 1.23
C ALA A 279 12.13 19.99 0.47
N ILE A 280 10.82 19.73 0.53
CA ILE A 280 9.81 20.63 -0.03
C ILE A 280 9.88 22.00 0.64
N LEU A 281 9.88 22.02 1.98
CA LEU A 281 9.99 23.24 2.78
C LEU A 281 11.23 24.06 2.44
N ALA A 282 12.40 23.40 2.36
CA ALA A 282 13.68 24.10 2.26
C ALA A 282 14.15 24.37 0.82
N LEU A 283 13.80 23.50 -0.14
CA LEU A 283 14.45 23.47 -1.46
C LEU A 283 13.49 23.77 -2.62
N ARG A 284 12.21 23.39 -2.53
CA ARG A 284 11.29 23.40 -3.70
C ARG A 284 11.15 24.79 -4.34
N HIS A 285 11.17 25.84 -3.53
CA HIS A 285 10.92 27.22 -3.93
C HIS A 285 12.18 28.07 -4.15
N LEU A 286 13.38 27.49 -4.02
CA LEU A 286 14.62 28.19 -4.34
C LEU A 286 14.73 28.49 -5.84
N PRO A 287 15.49 29.53 -6.25
CA PRO A 287 15.83 29.77 -7.65
C PRO A 287 16.41 28.53 -8.35
N PRO A 288 16.15 28.33 -9.66
CA PRO A 288 16.56 27.13 -10.39
C PRO A 288 18.04 26.76 -10.24
N GLU A 289 18.94 27.74 -10.31
CA GLU A 289 20.39 27.58 -10.16
C GLU A 289 20.79 27.11 -8.76
N GLN A 290 20.09 27.59 -7.72
CA GLN A 290 20.31 27.15 -6.33
C GLN A 290 19.80 25.73 -6.12
N ARG A 291 18.64 25.38 -6.70
CA ARG A 291 18.12 24.00 -6.66
C ARG A 291 19.05 23.03 -7.37
N ALA A 292 19.68 23.43 -8.47
CA ALA A 292 20.67 22.61 -9.16
C ALA A 292 21.90 22.32 -8.28
N ALA A 293 22.40 23.34 -7.57
CA ALA A 293 23.50 23.15 -6.61
C ALA A 293 23.10 22.20 -5.47
N TRP A 294 21.90 22.36 -4.90
CA TRP A 294 21.39 21.47 -3.85
C TRP A 294 21.13 20.04 -4.34
N ARG A 295 20.70 19.86 -5.59
CA ARG A 295 20.60 18.53 -6.20
C ARG A 295 21.95 17.83 -6.20
N GLY A 296 23.02 18.50 -6.66
CA GLY A 296 24.36 17.94 -6.64
C GLY A 296 24.85 17.57 -5.24
N LEU A 297 24.51 18.37 -4.22
CA LEU A 297 24.82 18.05 -2.82
C LEU A 297 24.05 16.84 -2.31
N LEU A 298 22.75 16.72 -2.63
CA LEU A 298 21.95 15.56 -2.25
C LEU A 298 22.42 14.29 -2.98
N ASP A 299 22.74 14.40 -4.27
CA ASP A 299 23.31 13.29 -5.04
C ASP A 299 24.62 12.80 -4.41
N TYR A 300 25.50 13.72 -4.01
CA TYR A 300 26.77 13.37 -3.38
C TYR A 300 26.65 12.86 -1.94
N TYR A 301 25.77 13.41 -1.09
CA TYR A 301 25.72 13.04 0.34
C TYR A 301 24.64 12.01 0.71
N VAL A 302 23.61 11.83 -0.13
CA VAL A 302 22.45 10.98 0.19
C VAL A 302 22.31 9.81 -0.79
N PHE A 303 22.51 10.05 -2.09
CA PHE A 303 22.29 9.04 -3.14
C PHE A 303 23.59 8.45 -3.71
N ASP A 304 24.74 8.75 -3.12
CA ASP A 304 26.04 8.21 -3.54
C ASP A 304 26.15 6.71 -3.22
N GLU A 305 26.16 5.88 -4.25
CA GLU A 305 26.34 4.42 -4.15
C GLU A 305 27.82 4.01 -4.12
N SER A 306 28.74 4.92 -4.48
CA SER A 306 30.18 4.61 -4.59
C SER A 306 30.93 4.67 -3.26
N GLY A 307 30.32 5.29 -2.23
CA GLY A 307 30.96 5.54 -0.94
C GLY A 307 32.03 6.63 -0.98
N ALA A 308 32.02 7.49 -1.99
CA ALA A 308 32.90 8.64 -2.12
C ALA A 308 32.61 9.73 -1.07
N ALA A 309 31.36 9.85 -0.63
CA ALA A 309 30.93 10.82 0.36
C ALA A 309 31.71 10.69 1.67
N GLY A 310 32.62 11.64 1.93
CA GLY A 310 33.45 11.66 3.14
C GLY A 310 34.61 10.66 3.16
N ALA A 311 34.90 9.98 2.05
CA ALA A 311 36.01 9.01 1.95
C ALA A 311 37.39 9.64 2.19
N HIS A 312 37.55 10.92 1.87
CA HIS A 312 38.79 11.68 2.10
C HIS A 312 39.00 12.12 3.56
N LEU A 313 37.99 11.95 4.42
CA LEU A 313 38.06 12.33 5.83
C LEU A 313 38.55 11.15 6.68
N PRO A 314 39.38 11.41 7.72
CA PRO A 314 39.68 10.39 8.72
C PRO A 314 38.40 10.01 9.49
N ASP A 315 38.32 8.78 10.00
CA ASP A 315 37.07 8.24 10.59
C ASP A 315 36.47 9.10 11.71
N HIS A 316 37.32 9.70 12.56
CA HIS A 316 36.87 10.58 13.63
C HIS A 316 36.20 11.87 13.14
N ALA A 317 36.45 12.28 11.90
CA ALA A 317 35.93 13.51 11.30
C ALA A 317 34.70 13.29 10.39
N LYS A 318 34.33 12.02 10.09
CA LYS A 318 33.19 11.72 9.21
C LYS A 318 31.84 12.18 9.80
N GLY A 319 31.72 12.24 11.13
CA GLY A 319 30.55 12.82 11.79
C GLY A 319 29.24 12.13 11.39
N VAL A 320 28.36 12.87 10.71
CA VAL A 320 27.05 12.37 10.21
C VAL A 320 27.18 11.44 9.00
N LEU A 321 28.33 11.41 8.34
CA LEU A 321 28.66 10.52 7.22
C LEU A 321 29.29 9.19 7.68
N GLY A 322 29.34 8.95 9.00
CA GLY A 322 29.80 7.68 9.56
C GLY A 322 28.85 6.52 9.28
N PRO A 323 29.23 5.27 9.63
CA PRO A 323 28.38 4.10 9.43
C PRO A 323 27.07 4.19 10.25
N PRO A 324 25.97 3.59 9.74
CA PRO A 324 24.66 3.68 10.37
C PRO A 324 24.68 3.09 11.79
N SER A 325 24.16 3.85 12.76
CA SER A 325 24.00 3.40 14.14
C SER A 325 22.92 4.23 14.86
N PRO A 326 22.29 3.71 15.91
CA PRO A 326 21.33 4.48 16.71
C PRO A 326 21.89 5.83 17.19
N GLY A 327 23.14 5.84 17.68
CA GLY A 327 23.80 7.07 18.12
C GLY A 327 24.07 8.07 17.00
N LEU A 328 24.36 7.61 15.77
CA LEU A 328 24.46 8.50 14.60
C LEU A 328 23.12 9.17 14.33
N PHE A 329 22.04 8.39 14.27
CA PHE A 329 20.71 8.89 13.96
C PHE A 329 20.20 9.86 15.03
N ASP A 330 20.48 9.62 16.31
CA ASP A 330 20.12 10.53 17.38
C ASP A 330 20.87 11.86 17.31
N ARG A 331 22.16 11.84 16.93
CA ARG A 331 22.90 13.09 16.66
C ARG A 331 22.29 13.86 15.50
N ILE A 332 21.95 13.19 14.39
CA ILE A 332 21.30 13.84 13.23
C ILE A 332 19.95 14.45 13.65
N ARG A 333 19.12 13.72 14.39
CA ARG A 333 17.87 14.25 14.95
C ARG A 333 18.10 15.47 15.84
N GLY A 334 19.14 15.44 16.67
CA GLY A 334 19.53 16.58 17.51
C GLY A 334 19.83 17.83 16.68
N LEU A 335 20.64 17.69 15.63
CA LEU A 335 20.97 18.78 14.71
C LEU A 335 19.72 19.34 14.01
N ILE A 336 18.86 18.47 13.49
CA ILE A 336 17.60 18.87 12.84
C ILE A 336 16.69 19.59 13.83
N ARG A 337 16.51 19.04 15.04
CA ARG A 337 15.67 19.66 16.08
C ARG A 337 16.14 21.06 16.44
N SER A 338 17.45 21.25 16.62
CA SER A 338 18.03 22.58 16.90
C SER A 338 17.83 23.55 15.73
N ALA A 339 17.86 23.05 14.49
CA ALA A 339 17.65 23.89 13.30
C ALA A 339 16.19 24.35 13.12
N LEU A 340 15.21 23.56 13.59
CA LEU A 340 13.77 23.85 13.48
C LEU A 340 13.24 24.76 14.59
N GLN A 341 14.03 25.04 15.62
CA GLN A 341 13.63 26.00 16.66
C GLN A 341 13.63 27.43 16.08
N PRO A 342 12.63 28.27 16.42
CA PRO A 342 12.61 29.66 15.99
C PRO A 342 13.92 30.34 16.40
N ARG A 343 14.64 30.88 15.41
CA ARG A 343 15.72 31.82 15.71
C ARG A 343 15.01 33.13 16.08
N GLY A 344 15.11 33.50 17.35
CA GLY A 344 14.49 34.70 17.92
C GLY A 344 14.97 35.99 17.27
#